data_AF-A0A831SGW6-F1
#
_entry.id   AF-A0A831SGW6-F1
#
_cell.length_a   1.000
_cell.length_b   1.000
_cell.length_c   1.000
_cell.angle_alpha   90.00
_cell.angle_beta   90.00
_cell.angle_gamma   90.00
#
_symmetry.space_group_name_H-M   'P 1'
#
loop_
_entity.id
_entity.type
_entity.pdbx_description
1 polymer ?
#
loop_
_entity_poly.entity_id
_entity_poly.type
_entity_poly.pdbx_seq_one_letter_code
_entity_poly.pdbx_strand_id
1 'polypeptide(L)' 'DMTLCLDDYHMACGIRDRCPNCGSTNVEHLSRVTGYLQAVSGWNAGKKQELLDRRRYKVGEVG' A
#
# COMPACT_ATOMS: atom_id res chain seq x y z
N ASP A 1 0.24 -6.10 0.59
CA ASP A 1 0.25 -4.67 0.24
C ASP A 1 1.65 -4.30 -0.22
N MET A 2 1.78 -3.47 -1.25
CA MET A 2 3.06 -3.14 -1.90
C MET A 2 3.10 -1.66 -2.26
N THR A 3 4.31 -1.15 -2.46
CA THR A 3 4.59 0.22 -2.90
C THR A 3 5.41 0.15 -4.18
N LEU A 4 4.94 0.81 -5.23
CA LEU A 4 5.64 0.98 -6.50
C LEU A 4 6.13 2.43 -6.57
N CYS A 5 7.43 2.64 -6.77
CA CYS A 5 7.91 3.97 -7.08
C CYS A 5 7.64 4.31 -8.55
N LEU A 6 7.21 5.53 -8.82
CA LEU A 6 6.92 6.00 -10.17
C LEU A 6 8.13 6.67 -10.84
N ASP A 7 9.22 6.89 -10.11
CA ASP A 7 10.45 7.50 -10.64
C ASP A 7 11.49 6.46 -11.05
N ASP A 8 11.73 5.43 -10.23
CA ASP A 8 12.72 4.38 -10.49
C ASP A 8 12.12 2.98 -10.69
N TYR A 9 10.77 2.89 -10.70
CA TYR A 9 10.00 1.64 -10.85
C TYR A 9 10.32 0.56 -9.81
N HIS A 10 10.93 0.93 -8.69
CA HIS A 10 11.25 -0.01 -7.63
C HIS A 10 9.97 -0.46 -6.91
N MET A 11 9.81 -1.78 -6.77
CA MET A 11 8.71 -2.40 -6.05
C MET A 11 9.16 -2.84 -4.66
N ALA A 12 8.50 -2.34 -3.62
CA ALA A 12 8.77 -2.67 -2.24
C ALA A 12 7.56 -3.32 -1.56
N CYS A 13 7.83 -4.25 -0.64
CA CYS A 13 6.80 -4.84 0.21
C CYS A 13 6.29 -3.84 1.27
N GLY A 14 4.97 -3.85 1.50
CA GLY A 14 4.27 -2.96 2.42
C GLY A 14 3.83 -1.64 1.76
N ILE A 15 2.97 -0.89 2.46
CA ILE A 15 2.62 0.50 2.11
C ILE A 15 3.62 1.42 2.81
N ARG A 16 4.42 2.14 2.01
CA ARG A 16 5.50 3.03 2.47
C ARG A 16 5.34 4.39 1.80
N ASP A 17 5.49 5.47 2.56
CA ASP A 17 5.34 6.83 2.02
C ASP A 17 6.50 7.27 1.10
N ARG A 18 7.60 6.49 1.09
CA ARG A 18 8.78 6.75 0.26
C ARG A 18 9.36 5.46 -0.34
N CYS A 19 9.93 5.58 -1.53
CA CYS A 19 10.71 4.53 -2.16
C CYS A 19 11.96 4.22 -1.31
N PRO A 20 12.20 2.95 -0.94
CA PRO A 20 13.40 2.59 -0.18
C PRO A 20 14.69 2.56 -1.01
N ASN A 21 14.58 2.64 -2.34
CA ASN A 21 15.72 2.61 -3.25
C ASN A 21 16.21 4.04 -3.54
N CYS A 22 15.36 4.90 -4.12
CA CYS A 22 15.74 6.28 -4.47
C CYS A 22 15.32 7.35 -3.44
N GLY A 23 14.47 7.01 -2.47
CA GLY A 23 13.96 7.97 -1.47
C GLY A 23 12.79 8.84 -1.93
N SER A 24 12.33 8.71 -3.18
CA SER A 24 11.23 9.50 -3.74
C SER A 24 9.91 9.27 -2.99
N THR A 25 9.11 10.33 -2.85
CA THR A 25 7.72 10.29 -2.37
C THR A 25 6.71 10.03 -3.48
N ASN A 26 7.15 9.99 -4.75
CA ASN A 26 6.29 9.70 -5.90
C ASN A 26 6.05 8.19 -5.99
N VAL A 27 5.13 7.69 -5.19
CA VAL A 27 4.85 6.26 -5.04
C VAL A 27 3.35 5.96 -5.21
N GLU A 28 3.08 4.80 -5.81
CA GLU A 28 1.74 4.22 -5.92
C GLU A 28 1.62 3.03 -4.96
N HIS A 29 0.46 2.89 -4.34
CA HIS A 29 0.19 1.82 -3.39
C HIS A 29 -0.68 0.76 -4.05
N LEU A 30 -0.22 -0.49 -4.00
CA LEU A 30 -0.95 -1.63 -4.54
C LEU A 30 -1.44 -2.50 -3.38
N SER A 31 -2.75 -2.76 -3.34
CA SER A 31 -3.33 -3.69 -2.38
C SER A 31 -4.26 -4.69 -3.06
N ARG A 32 -4.42 -5.86 -2.44
CA ARG A 32 -5.23 -6.96 -2.98
C ARG A 32 -6.69 -6.76 -2.60
N VAL A 33 -7.56 -6.76 -3.62
CA VAL A 33 -9.02 -6.74 -3.51
C VAL A 33 -9.55 -7.91 -4.33
N THR A 34 -10.37 -8.76 -3.72
CA THR A 34 -11.02 -9.93 -4.37
C THR A 34 -10.05 -10.77 -5.23
N GLY A 35 -8.81 -10.97 -4.75
CA GLY A 35 -7.79 -11.78 -5.44
C GLY A 35 -6.84 -11.02 -6.37
N TYR A 36 -7.18 -9.81 -6.81
CA TYR A 36 -6.37 -9.02 -7.75
C TYR A 36 -5.68 -7.84 -7.08
N LEU A 37 -4.51 -7.45 -7.59
CA LEU A 37 -3.83 -6.23 -7.18
C LEU A 37 -4.49 -5.02 -7.85
N GLN A 38 -4.82 -4.01 -7.05
CA GLN A 38 -5.39 -2.76 -7.52
C GLN A 38 -4.61 -1.58 -6.91
N ALA A 39 -4.48 -0.51 -7.70
CA ALA A 39 -3.94 0.76 -7.24
C ALA A 39 -4.91 1.43 -6.26
N VAL A 40 -4.40 1.78 -5.09
CA VAL A 40 -5.17 2.41 -4.00
C VAL A 40 -5.54 3.85 -4.37
N SER A 41 -4.79 4.51 -5.25
CA SER A 41 -5.15 5.83 -5.79
C SER A 41 -6.55 5.85 -6.40
N GLY A 42 -6.92 4.79 -7.13
CA GLY A 42 -8.23 4.61 -7.77
C GLY A 42 -9.36 4.13 -6.84
N TRP A 43 -9.11 3.95 -5.55
CA TRP A 43 -10.11 3.45 -4.61
C TRP A 43 -11.05 4.55 -4.14
N ASN A 44 -12.32 4.19 -3.95
CA ASN A 44 -13.29 5.03 -3.26
C ASN A 44 -12.98 5.14 -1.76
N ALA A 45 -13.63 6.07 -1.07
CA ALA A 45 -13.40 6.33 0.35
C ALA A 45 -13.61 5.09 1.23
N GLY A 46 -14.61 4.25 0.92
CA GLY A 46 -14.92 3.03 1.68
C GLY A 46 -13.78 2.01 1.61
N LYS A 47 -13.26 1.73 0.41
CA LYS A 47 -12.12 0.82 0.24
C LYS A 47 -10.85 1.35 0.88
N LYS A 48 -10.62 2.67 0.84
CA LYS A 48 -9.50 3.30 1.54
C LYS A 48 -9.61 3.11 3.05
N GLN A 49 -10.82 3.23 3.62
CA GLN A 49 -11.06 2.92 5.03
C GLN A 49 -10.88 1.43 5.34
N GLU A 50 -11.34 0.53 4.49
CA GLU A 50 -11.11 -0.92 4.64
C GLU A 50 -9.61 -1.26 4.71
N LEU A 51 -8.78 -0.60 3.88
CA LEU A 51 -7.33 -0.76 3.93
C LEU A 51 -6.74 -0.30 5.27
N LEU A 52 -7.17 0.87 5.74
CA LEU A 52 -6.72 1.44 7.02
C LEU A 52 -7.14 0.54 8.20
N ASP A 53 -8.36 0.05 8.17
CA ASP A 53 -8.94 -0.86 9.15
C ASP A 53 -8.15 -2.19 9.19
N ARG A 54 -7.95 -2.84 8.03
CA ARG A 54 -7.07 -4.03 7.90
C ARG A 54 -5.65 -3.80 8.40
N ARG A 55 -5.10 -2.60 8.24
CA ARG A 55 -3.75 -2.27 8.77
C ARG A 55 -3.76 -2.09 10.28
N ARG A 56 -4.83 -1.54 10.87
CA ARG A 56 -4.97 -1.42 12.34
C ARG A 56 -5.07 -2.78 13.01
N TYR A 57 -5.86 -3.71 12.47
CA TYR A 57 -6.00 -5.05 13.06
C TYR A 57 -4.77 -5.95 12.92
N LYS A 58 -3.77 -5.59 12.10
CA LYS A 58 -2.49 -6.32 12.04
C LYS A 58 -1.53 -6.01 13.19
N VAL A 59 -1.86 -5.08 14.08
CA VAL A 59 -1.11 -4.81 15.33
C VAL A 59 -1.99 -5.22 16.51
N GLY A 60 -2.27 -6.51 16.66
CA GLY A 60 -3.21 -6.96 17.68
C GLY A 60 -3.32 -8.46 17.95
N GLU A 61 -2.32 -9.29 17.62
CA GLU A 61 -2.26 -10.67 18.13
C GLU A 61 -0.80 -11.07 18.40
N VAL A 62 -0.32 -10.75 19.60
CA VAL A 62 0.58 -11.60 20.40
C VAL A 62 0.21 -11.32 21.86
N GLY A 63 -0.80 -12.06 22.33
CA GLY A 63 -0.93 -12.42 23.75
C GLY A 63 -0.25 -13.76 23.97
#